data_AF-A0A7C0W6C3-F1
#
_entry.id   AF-A0A7C0W6C3-F1
#
_cell.length_a   1.000
_cell.length_b   1.000
_cell.length_c   1.000
_cell.angle_alpha   90.00
_cell.angle_beta   90.00
_cell.angle_gamma   90.00
#
_symmetry.space_group_name_H-M   'P 1'
#
loop_
_entity.id
_entity.type
_entity.pdbx_description
1 polymer ?
#
loop_
_entity_poly.entity_id
_entity_poly.type
_entity_poly.pdbx_seq_one_letter_code
_entity_poly.pdbx_strand_id
1 'polypeptide(L)'
;MGVTKYLKQASGSSNCVAVAAAMATGTTVEEFERFIGHDIDYDGPYGDLDFYRYMLHKGYVAGVGVVFSKDYLEGKTVRGQLFESGEMLYEYPAYVVVESRKEGYTHAVYWDGKKIHDPDPTIDGTGLPLKEYKVIFWLPIYKIEQDKK
;
A
#
# COMPACT_ATOMS: atom_id res chain seq x y z
N MET A 1 -6.89 -10.39 14.61
CA MET A 1 -6.04 -9.73 13.60
C MET A 1 -4.60 -9.82 14.10
N GLY A 2 -3.69 -10.41 13.32
CA GLY A 2 -2.28 -10.54 13.71
C GLY A 2 -1.59 -9.17 13.82
N VAL A 3 -0.52 -9.08 14.61
CA VAL A 3 0.26 -7.86 14.74
C VAL A 3 0.94 -7.56 13.41
N THR A 4 0.56 -6.46 12.74
CA THR A 4 1.29 -5.95 11.58
C THR A 4 2.71 -5.58 12.02
N LYS A 5 3.71 -6.29 11.50
CA LYS A 5 5.12 -5.93 11.72
C LYS A 5 5.42 -4.68 10.89
N TYR A 6 5.91 -3.63 11.54
CA TYR A 6 6.31 -2.41 10.84
C TYR A 6 7.59 -2.72 10.05
N LEU A 7 7.52 -2.62 8.71
CA LEU A 7 8.64 -2.92 7.82
C LEU A 7 9.08 -1.64 7.13
N LYS A 8 10.39 -1.53 6.92
CA LYS A 8 11.03 -0.42 6.23
C LYS A 8 11.85 -0.97 5.07
N GLN A 9 11.92 -0.19 4.01
CA GLN A 9 12.83 -0.45 2.92
C GLN A 9 14.25 0.02 3.28
N ALA A 10 15.28 -0.50 2.58
CA ALA A 10 16.64 -0.02 2.76
C ALA A 10 16.81 1.41 2.21
N SER A 11 17.77 2.18 2.73
CA SER A 11 18.05 3.51 2.19
C SER A 11 18.47 3.41 0.72
N GLY A 12 17.79 4.15 -0.17
CA GLY A 12 18.05 4.13 -1.61
C GLY A 12 17.33 3.04 -2.41
N SER A 13 16.63 2.12 -1.76
CA SER A 13 15.89 1.04 -2.43
C SER A 13 14.66 1.51 -3.18
N SER A 14 14.17 0.69 -4.11
CA SER A 14 12.94 0.92 -4.88
C SER A 14 11.87 -0.16 -4.64
N ASN A 15 11.95 -0.87 -3.52
CA ASN A 15 11.07 -2.00 -3.19
C ASN A 15 9.85 -1.64 -2.30
N CYS A 16 9.41 -0.37 -2.29
CA CYS A 16 8.28 0.11 -1.48
C CYS A 16 7.01 -0.76 -1.64
N VAL A 17 6.74 -1.24 -2.86
CA VAL A 17 5.62 -2.14 -3.17
C VAL A 17 5.76 -3.49 -2.47
N ALA A 18 6.95 -4.09 -2.46
CA ALA A 18 7.21 -5.37 -1.80
C ALA A 18 7.04 -5.25 -0.27
N VAL A 19 7.53 -4.14 0.30
CA VAL A 19 7.36 -3.83 1.73
C VAL A 19 5.88 -3.63 2.08
N ALA A 20 5.13 -2.88 1.25
CA ALA A 20 3.69 -2.70 1.44
C ALA A 20 2.92 -4.02 1.37
N ALA A 21 3.28 -4.92 0.43
CA ALA A 21 2.71 -6.26 0.32
C ALA A 21 2.99 -7.09 1.58
N ALA A 22 4.25 -7.13 2.01
CA ALA A 22 4.66 -7.87 3.21
C ALA A 22 3.92 -7.39 4.48
N MET A 23 3.73 -6.07 4.63
CA MET A 23 2.93 -5.51 5.73
C MET A 23 1.46 -5.93 5.65
N ALA A 24 0.85 -5.87 4.45
CA ALA A 24 -0.55 -6.24 4.23
C ALA A 24 -0.85 -7.72 4.50
N THR A 25 0.08 -8.61 4.14
CA THR A 25 -0.10 -10.07 4.25
C THR A 25 0.49 -10.66 5.52
N GLY A 26 1.28 -9.88 6.28
CA GLY A 26 2.04 -10.36 7.42
C GLY A 26 3.17 -11.33 7.05
N THR A 27 3.74 -11.19 5.85
CA THR A 27 4.84 -12.01 5.33
C THR A 27 6.17 -11.24 5.35
N THR A 28 7.23 -11.81 4.79
CA THR A 28 8.50 -11.10 4.60
C THR A 28 8.63 -10.51 3.20
N VAL A 29 9.57 -9.57 3.01
CA VAL A 29 9.88 -9.01 1.70
C VAL A 29 10.47 -10.11 0.80
N GLU A 30 11.40 -10.91 1.34
CA GLU A 30 12.06 -11.99 0.60
C GLU A 30 11.07 -13.07 0.12
N GLU A 31 9.92 -13.24 0.79
CA GLU A 31 8.85 -14.12 0.33
C GLU A 31 8.10 -13.54 -0.89
N PHE A 32 7.84 -12.23 -0.89
CA PHE A 32 7.29 -11.52 -2.04
C PHE A 32 8.22 -11.63 -3.24
N GLU A 33 9.50 -11.31 -3.06
CA GLU A 33 10.49 -11.28 -4.15
C GLU A 33 10.67 -12.67 -4.79
N ARG A 34 10.74 -13.71 -3.95
CA ARG A 34 10.76 -15.11 -4.42
C ARG A 34 9.50 -15.50 -5.20
N PHE A 35 8.33 -14.99 -4.84
CA PHE A 35 7.10 -15.28 -5.57
C PHE A 35 7.08 -14.60 -6.94
N ILE A 36 7.49 -13.33 -7.02
CA ILE A 36 7.53 -12.61 -8.30
C ILE A 36 8.56 -13.24 -9.26
N GLY A 37 9.58 -13.89 -8.70
CA GLY A 37 10.59 -14.63 -9.47
C GLY A 37 11.76 -13.77 -9.89
N HIS A 38 12.04 -12.70 -9.15
CA HIS A 38 13.29 -11.97 -9.26
C HIS A 38 14.37 -12.61 -8.37
N ASP A 39 15.63 -12.33 -8.68
CA ASP A 39 16.75 -12.70 -7.79
C ASP A 39 16.56 -12.03 -6.42
N ILE A 40 17.06 -12.68 -5.36
CA ILE A 40 16.94 -12.22 -3.95
C ILE A 40 17.57 -10.82 -3.74
N ASP A 41 18.41 -10.36 -4.67
CA ASP A 41 19.06 -9.04 -4.65
C ASP A 41 18.40 -8.01 -5.59
N TYR A 42 17.22 -8.29 -6.14
CA TYR A 42 16.50 -7.33 -6.99
C TYR A 42 15.80 -6.26 -6.14
N ASP A 43 16.23 -5.02 -6.30
CA ASP A 43 15.80 -3.89 -5.47
C ASP A 43 14.60 -3.10 -6.05
N GLY A 44 13.87 -3.70 -6.99
CA GLY A 44 12.77 -3.05 -7.71
C GLY A 44 13.22 -2.19 -8.90
N PRO A 45 12.31 -1.38 -9.46
CA PRO A 45 10.93 -1.16 -8.99
C PRO A 45 10.01 -2.35 -9.28
N TYR A 46 9.05 -2.59 -8.38
CA TYR A 46 7.93 -3.49 -8.62
C TYR A 46 6.69 -2.66 -9.00
N GLY A 47 5.83 -3.21 -9.84
CA GLY A 47 4.60 -2.54 -10.27
C GLY A 47 3.36 -2.94 -9.45
N ASP A 48 2.28 -2.19 -9.62
CA ASP A 48 0.98 -2.47 -8.98
C ASP A 48 0.43 -3.86 -9.34
N LEU A 49 0.75 -4.36 -10.53
CA LEU A 49 0.38 -5.71 -10.98
C LEU A 49 1.13 -6.80 -10.21
N ASP A 50 2.39 -6.56 -9.81
CA ASP A 50 3.17 -7.50 -8.99
C ASP A 50 2.55 -7.61 -7.60
N PHE A 51 2.19 -6.46 -7.01
CA PHE A 51 1.42 -6.39 -5.78
C PHE A 51 0.12 -7.21 -5.90
N TYR A 52 -0.71 -6.91 -6.90
CA TYR A 52 -2.00 -7.56 -7.08
C TYR A 52 -1.88 -9.09 -7.24
N ARG A 53 -0.92 -9.56 -8.06
CA ARG A 53 -0.64 -10.98 -8.24
C ARG A 53 -0.24 -11.65 -6.92
N TYR A 54 0.59 -11.00 -6.11
CA TYR A 54 0.98 -11.53 -4.80
C TYR A 54 -0.19 -11.57 -3.82
N MET A 55 -1.03 -10.52 -3.78
CA MET A 55 -2.22 -10.50 -2.93
C MET A 55 -3.15 -11.68 -3.24
N LEU A 56 -3.42 -11.95 -4.52
CA LEU A 56 -4.20 -13.13 -4.94
C LEU A 56 -3.55 -14.44 -4.48
N HIS A 57 -2.24 -14.58 -4.65
CA HIS A 57 -1.49 -15.74 -4.16
C HIS A 57 -1.62 -15.94 -2.65
N LYS A 58 -1.70 -14.86 -1.86
CA LYS A 58 -1.91 -14.89 -0.41
C LYS A 58 -3.37 -15.01 0.03
N GLY A 59 -4.29 -15.22 -0.92
CA GLY A 59 -5.70 -15.36 -0.62
C GLY A 59 -6.34 -14.02 -0.23
N TYR A 60 -5.91 -12.93 -0.85
CA TYR A 60 -6.54 -11.62 -0.75
C TYR A 60 -7.10 -11.22 -2.11
N VAL A 61 -8.22 -10.50 -2.11
CA VAL A 61 -8.72 -9.77 -3.28
C VAL A 61 -8.52 -8.28 -3.08
N ALA A 62 -8.25 -7.58 -4.17
CA ALA A 62 -8.34 -6.13 -4.19
C ALA A 62 -9.77 -5.70 -4.57
N GLY A 63 -10.28 -4.68 -3.90
CA GLY A 63 -11.55 -4.03 -4.23
C GLY A 63 -11.44 -3.14 -5.47
N VAL A 64 -12.50 -2.38 -5.72
CA VAL A 64 -12.47 -1.33 -6.75
C VAL A 64 -11.54 -0.22 -6.29
N GLY A 65 -10.47 0.00 -7.05
CA GLY A 65 -9.51 1.08 -6.80
C GLY A 65 -10.02 2.44 -7.28
N VAL A 66 -9.58 3.51 -6.62
CA VAL A 66 -9.87 4.90 -6.99
C VAL A 66 -8.56 5.57 -7.39
N VAL A 67 -8.53 6.16 -8.59
CA VAL A 67 -7.41 6.98 -9.07
C VAL A 67 -7.80 8.46 -8.95
N PHE A 68 -6.98 9.23 -8.25
CA PHE A 68 -7.12 10.67 -8.11
C PHE A 68 -6.24 11.35 -9.17
N SER A 69 -6.86 11.94 -10.19
CA SER A 69 -6.11 12.70 -11.21
C SER A 69 -5.46 13.95 -10.58
N LYS A 70 -4.29 14.36 -11.12
CA LYS A 70 -3.55 15.55 -10.65
C LYS A 70 -4.41 16.82 -10.63
N ASP A 71 -5.30 16.98 -11.61
CA ASP A 71 -6.24 18.11 -11.73
C ASP A 71 -7.25 18.19 -10.57
N TYR A 72 -7.51 17.06 -9.88
CA TYR A 72 -8.39 17.01 -8.71
C TYR A 72 -7.73 17.54 -7.43
N LEU A 73 -6.40 17.67 -7.40
CA LEU A 73 -5.61 17.92 -6.19
C LEU A 73 -5.19 19.41 -6.02
N GLU A 74 -5.44 20.26 -7.01
CA GLU A 74 -5.04 21.68 -7.03
C GLU A 74 -6.01 22.64 -6.30
N GLY A 75 -6.65 22.21 -5.21
CA GLY A 75 -7.31 23.16 -4.30
C GLY A 75 -8.72 22.81 -3.83
N LYS A 76 -9.22 21.61 -4.13
CA LYS A 76 -10.26 21.00 -3.31
C LYS A 76 -9.58 19.95 -2.47
N THR A 77 -9.46 20.24 -1.17
CA THR A 77 -9.21 19.24 -0.14
C THR A 77 -9.92 17.95 -0.52
N VAL A 78 -9.22 16.82 -0.42
CA VAL A 78 -9.74 15.46 -0.63
C VAL A 78 -10.75 15.12 0.49
N ARG A 79 -11.80 15.93 0.57
CA ARG A 79 -13.10 15.71 1.20
C ARG A 79 -14.21 15.74 0.13
N GLY A 80 -13.88 16.05 -1.12
CA GLY A 80 -14.84 16.22 -2.20
C GLY A 80 -14.98 14.98 -3.06
N GLN A 81 -16.08 14.26 -2.86
CA GLN A 81 -16.75 13.42 -3.87
C GLN A 81 -16.00 12.16 -4.35
N LEU A 82 -15.82 11.18 -3.47
CA LEU A 82 -16.04 9.78 -3.87
C LEU A 82 -16.72 9.08 -2.70
N PHE A 83 -18.04 8.93 -2.89
CA PHE A 83 -19.04 8.35 -1.99
C PHE A 83 -19.43 9.23 -0.80
N GLU A 84 -20.68 9.72 -0.78
CA GLU A 84 -21.35 10.18 0.44
C GLU A 84 -21.53 9.03 1.47
N SER A 85 -21.10 7.80 1.13
CA SER A 85 -20.87 6.67 2.04
C SER A 85 -19.39 6.40 2.34
N GLY A 86 -18.50 7.38 2.10
CA GLY A 86 -17.04 7.27 2.07
C GLY A 86 -16.36 6.95 3.41
N GLU A 87 -17.11 6.83 4.51
CA GLU A 87 -16.58 6.32 5.78
C GLU A 87 -16.10 4.86 5.64
N MET A 88 -16.77 4.04 4.81
CA MET A 88 -16.45 2.61 4.72
C MET A 88 -15.08 2.31 4.11
N LEU A 89 -14.58 3.08 3.12
CA LEU A 89 -13.34 2.70 2.42
C LEU A 89 -12.08 2.91 3.26
N TYR A 90 -12.11 3.88 4.17
CA TYR A 90 -10.98 4.13 5.09
C TYR A 90 -10.96 3.16 6.26
N GLU A 91 -12.04 2.42 6.52
CA GLU A 91 -12.08 1.41 7.58
C GLU A 91 -11.37 0.12 7.18
N TYR A 92 -11.21 -0.14 5.88
CA TYR A 92 -10.55 -1.34 5.37
C TYR A 92 -9.07 -1.09 5.08
N PRO A 93 -8.21 -2.09 5.30
CA PRO A 93 -6.83 -2.02 4.85
C PRO A 93 -6.74 -1.74 3.34
N ALA A 94 -5.72 -1.02 2.91
CA ALA A 94 -5.54 -0.65 1.51
C ALA A 94 -4.07 -0.58 1.10
N TYR A 95 -3.83 -0.91 -0.16
CA TYR A 95 -2.64 -0.48 -0.89
C TYR A 95 -2.87 0.94 -1.40
N VAL A 96 -1.93 1.83 -1.12
CA VAL A 96 -2.08 3.25 -1.45
C VAL A 96 -0.83 3.73 -2.16
N VAL A 97 -1.02 4.41 -3.29
CA VAL A 97 0.06 5.14 -3.96
C VAL A 97 -0.10 6.61 -3.64
N VAL A 98 0.97 7.22 -3.17
CA VAL A 98 1.05 8.62 -2.77
C VAL A 98 2.13 9.35 -3.56
N GLU A 99 2.09 10.68 -3.59
CA GLU A 99 3.23 11.47 -4.04
C GLU A 99 4.41 11.23 -3.07
N SER A 100 5.56 10.85 -3.62
CA SER A 100 6.78 10.68 -2.82
C SER A 100 7.25 12.05 -2.33
N ARG A 101 7.93 12.06 -1.18
CA ARG A 101 8.67 13.24 -0.73
C ARG A 101 9.85 13.58 -1.64
N LYS A 102 10.30 12.61 -2.44
CA LYS A 102 11.23 12.86 -3.52
C LYS A 102 10.45 13.37 -4.73
N GLU A 103 10.74 14.60 -5.14
CA GLU A 103 10.04 15.28 -6.22
C GLU A 103 9.98 14.43 -7.50
N GLY A 104 8.78 14.30 -8.07
CA GLY A 104 8.54 13.60 -9.34
C GLY A 104 8.38 12.08 -9.23
N TYR A 105 8.45 11.50 -8.04
CA TYR A 105 8.28 10.06 -7.82
C TYR A 105 6.95 9.76 -7.11
N THR A 106 6.42 8.56 -7.34
CA THR A 106 5.33 7.99 -6.56
C THR A 106 5.87 7.02 -5.52
N HIS A 107 5.11 6.79 -4.45
CA HIS A 107 5.51 5.91 -3.37
C HIS A 107 4.35 5.01 -2.95
N ALA A 108 4.64 3.72 -2.77
CA ALA A 108 3.65 2.76 -2.31
C ALA A 108 3.70 2.64 -0.78
N VAL A 109 2.54 2.74 -0.14
CA VAL A 109 2.37 2.65 1.31
C VAL A 109 1.21 1.73 1.65
N TYR A 110 1.17 1.25 2.89
CA TYR A 110 0.10 0.39 3.38
C TYR A 110 -0.79 1.13 4.38
N TRP A 111 -2.10 1.16 4.13
CA TRP A 111 -3.09 1.63 5.08
C TRP A 111 -3.67 0.44 5.84
N ASP A 112 -3.68 0.49 7.18
CA ASP A 112 -4.18 -0.62 8.01
C ASP A 112 -5.64 -0.45 8.50
N GLY A 113 -6.37 0.54 7.97
CA GLY A 113 -7.68 0.95 8.49
C GLY A 113 -7.63 2.11 9.49
N LYS A 114 -6.43 2.53 9.93
CA LYS A 114 -6.26 3.61 10.93
C LYS A 114 -5.14 4.59 10.61
N LYS A 115 -4.01 4.10 10.09
CA LYS A 115 -2.83 4.92 9.76
C LYS A 115 -2.06 4.35 8.57
N ILE A 116 -1.22 5.18 7.98
CA ILE A 116 -0.31 4.80 6.90
C ILE A 116 0.98 4.24 7.50
N HIS A 117 1.30 3.02 7.13
CA HIS A 117 2.60 2.37 7.32
C HIS A 117 3.45 2.64 6.08
N ASP A 118 4.38 3.57 6.24
CA ASP A 118 5.24 4.02 5.16
C ASP A 118 6.58 3.24 5.16
N PRO A 119 6.95 2.57 4.06
CA PRO A 119 8.24 1.91 3.91
C PRO A 119 9.47 2.82 4.02
N ASP A 120 9.35 4.13 3.77
CA ASP A 120 10.46 5.09 3.76
C ASP A 120 11.24 5.02 5.08
N PRO A 121 12.56 4.73 5.06
CA PRO A 121 13.38 4.58 6.25
C PRO A 121 13.57 5.89 7.02
N THR A 122 13.24 7.04 6.43
CA THR A 122 13.33 8.36 7.10
C THR A 122 12.13 8.66 7.99
N ILE A 123 11.03 7.91 7.85
CA ILE A 123 9.83 8.04 8.68
C ILE A 123 9.96 7.16 9.91
N ASP A 124 9.54 7.67 11.07
CA ASP A 124 9.50 6.89 12.29
C ASP A 124 8.55 5.67 12.17
N GLY A 125 8.88 4.57 12.84
CA GLY A 125 8.19 3.29 12.71
C GLY A 125 6.79 3.25 13.35
N THR A 126 6.14 4.39 13.58
CA THR A 126 4.88 4.47 14.33
C THR A 126 3.66 4.64 13.44
N GLY A 127 3.84 4.93 12.15
CA GLY A 127 2.77 5.18 11.20
C GLY A 127 2.30 6.63 11.24
N LEU A 128 2.02 7.19 10.08
CA LEU A 128 1.60 8.59 9.94
C LEU A 128 0.10 8.69 9.61
N PRO A 129 -0.57 9.77 10.02
CA PRO A 129 -1.97 9.97 9.68
C PRO A 129 -2.11 10.25 8.17
N LEU A 130 -3.24 9.82 7.58
CA LEU A 130 -3.50 9.91 6.14
C LEU A 130 -3.35 11.34 5.58
N LYS A 131 -3.70 12.36 6.36
CA LYS A 131 -3.63 13.78 5.96
C LYS A 131 -2.23 14.28 5.61
N GLU A 132 -1.18 13.57 6.00
CA GLU A 132 0.21 13.90 5.68
C GLU A 132 0.60 13.49 4.25
N TYR A 133 -0.30 12.80 3.53
CA TYR A 133 -0.06 12.27 2.20
C TYR A 133 -1.00 12.87 1.17
N LYS A 134 -0.46 13.07 -0.03
CA LYS A 134 -1.26 13.31 -1.23
C LYS A 134 -1.49 11.98 -1.93
N VAL A 135 -2.68 11.42 -1.76
CA VAL A 135 -3.06 10.13 -2.35
C VAL A 135 -3.28 10.29 -3.85
N ILE A 136 -2.68 9.38 -4.62
CA ILE A 136 -2.80 9.27 -6.09
C ILE A 136 -3.69 8.07 -6.44
N PHE A 137 -3.53 6.95 -5.74
CA PHE A 137 -4.30 5.73 -5.95
C PHE A 137 -4.63 5.07 -4.63
N TRP A 138 -5.87 4.59 -4.50
CA TRP A 138 -6.35 3.88 -3.32
C TRP A 138 -6.97 2.54 -3.74
N LEU A 139 -6.46 1.44 -3.19
CA LEU A 139 -6.91 0.09 -3.51
C LEU A 139 -7.19 -0.70 -2.22
N PRO A 140 -8.45 -0.78 -1.78
CA PRO A 140 -8.81 -1.60 -0.61
C PRO A 140 -8.45 -3.07 -0.85
N ILE A 141 -8.02 -3.76 0.20
CA ILE A 141 -7.65 -5.17 0.15
C ILE A 141 -8.42 -5.98 1.20
N TYR A 142 -8.88 -7.17 0.81
CA TYR A 142 -9.72 -8.04 1.62
C TYR A 142 -9.14 -9.44 1.65
N LYS A 143 -9.00 -10.00 2.84
CA LYS A 143 -8.62 -11.41 2.98
C LYS A 143 -9.82 -12.28 2.64
N ILE A 144 -9.64 -13.25 1.76
CA ILE A 144 -10.65 -14.25 1.45
C ILE A 144 -10.68 -15.22 2.62
N GLU A 145 -11.76 -15.23 3.38
CA GLU A 145 -11.99 -16.27 4.37
C GLU A 145 -12.34 -17.56 3.63
N GLN A 146 -11.52 -18.59 3.78
CA GLN A 146 -11.89 -19.92 3.34
C GLN A 146 -12.71 -20.56 4.46
N ASP A 147 -14.00 -20.77 4.22
CA ASP A 147 -14.81 -21.62 5.08
C ASP A 147 -14.12 -22.99 5.16
N LYS A 148 -13.69 -23.35 6.37
CA LYS A 148 -13.17 -24.69 6.65
C LYS A 148 -14.34 -25.66 6.49
N LYS A 149 -14.44 -26.29 5.32
CA LYS A 149 -15.29 -27.47 5.12
C LYS A 149 -14.69 -28.68 5.83
#